data_AF-A0A7R9JDW8-F1
#
_entry.id   AF-A0A7R9JDW8-F1
#
_cell.length_a   1.000
_cell.length_b   1.000
_cell.length_c   1.000
_cell.angle_alpha   90.00
_cell.angle_beta   90.00
_cell.angle_gamma   90.00
#
_symmetry.space_group_name_H-M   'P 1'
#
loop_
_entity.id
_entity.type
_entity.pdbx_description
1 polymer ?
#
loop_
_entity_poly.entity_id
_entity_poly.type
_entity_poly.pdbx_seq_one_letter_code
_entity_poly.pdbx_strand_id
1 'polypeptide(L)'
;MPRNNSLQVLSSMTHPCLLGHKPPLLEIVTFKHSPATLSLQALHHPKFNIGNHVYDVSRLVAAVFRLCEVERRAVDVNLIHLLSPEVGSTLMWFLRRWSLSYLLPVERLYSEMSMALLTAFGKDTEGALWTMNFLLGKIESNLRSFYCETGLIKDTIQLLIALCDMKEKGSCVVKSDCLLNIIKLQSTMEQGALPQVAKRGLFKALVLVGSAVESQARADYWAQILKPLQDRFKSLICQENFTKLLHEERVKMEIIDILESFIGVSQGSQISTVQSLFQFLYPMLSEFSTLIGMYHNYQVVVELILELYCECARNMLCYLSQTDSHRIYGACLQTIQTYARCNMGRISVESSSEENSYHDILLLMELLTNLLNKDCIDLGPPGKQSMRGLKMAAEPMQILCSTCAREWIKELTEGEITVTAADVCLYGLDIIMPLMTIELLTFPSLCLQYFKMITFACEIYPDKVSQL
;
A
#
# COMPACT_ATOMS: atom_id res chain seq x y z
N MET A 1 32.19 -24.17 -42.56
CA MET A 1 32.84 -25.42 -42.06
C MET A 1 34.13 -25.61 -42.85
N PRO A 2 35.27 -26.02 -42.28
CA PRO A 2 35.59 -26.40 -40.89
C PRO A 2 36.76 -25.58 -40.25
N ARG A 3 36.82 -25.40 -38.92
CA ARG A 3 37.68 -26.08 -37.88
C ARG A 3 39.18 -25.72 -37.95
N ASN A 4 39.98 -25.64 -36.89
CA ASN A 4 39.90 -25.76 -35.42
C ASN A 4 41.27 -25.31 -34.86
N ASN A 5 41.29 -24.92 -33.57
CA ASN A 5 42.25 -25.19 -32.47
C ASN A 5 43.65 -25.77 -32.85
N SER A 6 44.79 -25.45 -32.23
CA SER A 6 45.11 -25.22 -30.81
C SER A 6 46.62 -24.96 -30.62
N LEU A 7 46.98 -24.28 -29.51
CA LEU A 7 48.11 -24.57 -28.58
C LEU A 7 49.59 -24.17 -28.86
N GLN A 8 50.18 -23.66 -27.75
CA GLN A 8 51.58 -23.67 -27.27
C GLN A 8 52.51 -22.49 -27.63
N VAL A 9 52.73 -21.58 -26.68
CA VAL A 9 53.82 -21.55 -25.67
C VAL A 9 55.14 -21.06 -26.28
N LEU A 10 55.57 -19.85 -25.91
CA LEU A 10 56.99 -19.53 -25.73
C LEU A 10 57.14 -18.46 -24.65
N SER A 11 57.93 -18.84 -23.66
CA SER A 11 58.32 -18.10 -22.49
C SER A 11 59.41 -17.06 -22.77
N SER A 12 59.48 -16.09 -21.84
CA SER A 12 60.69 -15.43 -21.35
C SER A 12 61.50 -14.53 -22.29
N MET A 13 61.39 -13.21 -22.07
CA MET A 13 62.56 -12.38 -21.82
C MET A 13 62.31 -11.45 -20.63
N THR A 14 63.10 -11.66 -19.60
CA THR A 14 63.22 -10.94 -18.34
C THR A 14 64.10 -9.71 -18.50
N HIS A 15 63.74 -8.57 -17.88
CA HIS A 15 64.63 -7.77 -17.03
C HIS A 15 63.87 -6.62 -16.33
N PRO A 16 64.36 -6.11 -15.19
CA PRO A 16 63.56 -5.99 -13.97
C PRO A 16 63.70 -4.59 -13.34
N CYS A 17 62.64 -3.79 -13.33
CA CYS A 17 62.59 -2.58 -12.51
C CYS A 17 61.12 -2.26 -12.20
N LEU A 18 60.88 -1.70 -11.02
CA LEU A 18 59.59 -1.34 -10.42
C LEU A 18 58.98 -2.41 -9.50
N LEU A 19 59.77 -2.79 -8.49
CA LEU A 19 59.22 -2.98 -7.14
C LEU A 19 58.69 -1.63 -6.64
N GLY A 20 57.43 -1.61 -6.21
CA GLY A 20 56.88 -0.49 -5.44
C GLY A 20 55.91 0.41 -6.20
N HIS A 21 54.74 -0.12 -6.56
CA HIS A 21 53.45 0.57 -6.42
C HIS A 21 52.34 -0.43 -6.75
N LYS A 22 51.63 -0.92 -5.71
CA LYS A 22 50.37 -1.65 -5.88
C LYS A 22 49.31 -0.67 -6.39
N PRO A 23 48.54 -1.00 -7.45
CA PRO A 23 47.33 -0.24 -7.79
C PRO A 23 46.26 -0.46 -6.71
N PRO A 24 45.42 0.54 -6.37
CA PRO A 24 44.39 0.39 -5.36
C PRO A 24 43.18 -0.33 -5.98
N LEU A 25 43.26 -1.64 -6.09
CA LEU A 25 42.13 -2.49 -6.50
C LEU A 25 41.71 -3.34 -5.30
N LEU A 26 40.48 -3.08 -4.85
CA LEU A 26 39.68 -3.86 -3.90
C LEU A 26 40.39 -4.26 -2.60
N GLU A 27 40.41 -3.34 -1.64
CA GLU A 27 40.37 -3.77 -0.24
C GLU A 27 39.05 -4.51 -0.01
N ILE A 28 39.16 -5.84 0.06
CA ILE A 28 38.11 -6.76 0.50
C ILE A 28 37.50 -6.20 1.78
N VAL A 29 36.18 -5.99 1.75
CA VAL A 29 35.35 -5.43 2.81
C VAL A 29 35.60 -6.16 4.14
N THR A 30 36.55 -5.69 4.93
CA THR A 30 36.63 -6.02 6.35
C THR A 30 35.85 -4.97 7.12
N PHE A 31 34.71 -5.37 7.67
CA PHE A 31 33.88 -4.60 8.59
C PHE A 31 34.64 -4.28 9.90
N LYS A 32 35.75 -3.54 9.91
CA LYS A 32 36.54 -3.43 11.15
C LYS A 32 35.92 -2.56 12.26
N HIS A 33 34.87 -1.78 11.98
CA HIS A 33 34.38 -0.76 12.94
C HIS A 33 32.86 -0.60 13.05
N SER A 34 32.04 -1.55 12.59
CA SER A 34 30.58 -1.51 12.85
C SER A 34 30.22 -2.33 14.10
N PRO A 35 29.29 -1.89 14.99
CA PRO A 35 28.78 -2.69 16.11
C PRO A 35 28.26 -4.07 15.68
N ALA A 36 27.72 -4.19 14.48
CA ALA A 36 27.32 -5.46 13.90
C ALA A 36 28.47 -6.39 13.58
N THR A 37 29.66 -5.86 13.35
CA THR A 37 30.85 -6.68 13.30
C THR A 37 31.25 -7.16 14.66
N LEU A 38 30.99 -6.42 15.74
CA LEU A 38 31.20 -6.94 17.09
C LEU A 38 30.16 -8.02 17.42
N SER A 39 28.91 -7.89 16.98
CA SER A 39 27.87 -8.94 17.12
C SER A 39 28.13 -10.16 16.22
N LEU A 40 28.59 -9.96 14.98
CA LEU A 40 28.99 -11.00 14.04
C LEU A 40 30.39 -11.58 14.33
N GLN A 41 31.29 -10.83 14.99
CA GLN A 41 32.57 -11.32 15.53
C GLN A 41 32.38 -11.99 16.89
N ALA A 42 31.36 -11.63 17.67
CA ALA A 42 30.94 -12.37 18.87
C ALA A 42 30.48 -13.78 18.49
N LEU A 43 29.84 -13.94 17.31
CA LEU A 43 29.60 -15.23 16.67
C LEU A 43 30.90 -15.94 16.22
N HIS A 44 32.07 -15.32 16.26
CA HIS A 44 33.38 -15.91 15.95
C HIS A 44 34.31 -16.04 17.20
N HIS A 45 33.84 -15.71 18.41
CA HIS A 45 34.67 -15.71 19.62
C HIS A 45 34.94 -17.15 20.13
N PRO A 46 36.19 -17.55 20.43
CA PRO A 46 36.57 -18.93 20.81
C PRO A 46 36.01 -19.44 22.16
N LYS A 47 35.11 -18.67 22.80
CA LYS A 47 34.39 -19.07 24.04
C LYS A 47 32.97 -19.55 23.77
N PHE A 48 32.43 -19.40 22.56
CA PHE A 48 31.10 -19.88 22.16
C PHE A 48 31.22 -21.17 21.34
N ASN A 49 31.74 -22.23 21.95
CA ASN A 49 31.79 -23.56 21.34
C ASN A 49 30.40 -24.22 21.44
N ILE A 50 29.49 -23.86 20.52
CA ILE A 50 28.16 -24.45 20.41
C ILE A 50 27.95 -24.86 18.93
N GLY A 51 28.02 -26.17 18.65
CA GLY A 51 27.50 -26.86 17.46
C GLY A 51 27.73 -26.23 16.07
N ASN A 52 28.51 -26.90 15.22
CA ASN A 52 28.92 -26.48 13.87
C ASN A 52 27.82 -25.94 12.92
N HIS A 53 26.53 -26.24 13.12
CA HIS A 53 25.45 -25.88 12.19
C HIS A 53 24.89 -24.44 12.35
N VAL A 54 25.01 -23.83 13.53
CA VAL A 54 24.47 -22.47 13.79
C VAL A 54 25.32 -21.40 13.12
N TYR A 55 26.62 -21.68 12.95
CA TYR A 55 27.57 -20.82 12.26
C TYR A 55 27.23 -20.65 10.77
N ASP A 56 26.61 -21.64 10.14
CA ASP A 56 26.37 -21.62 8.70
C ASP A 56 25.23 -20.67 8.30
N VAL A 57 24.16 -20.60 9.12
CA VAL A 57 23.04 -19.67 8.88
C VAL A 57 23.49 -18.22 9.03
N SER A 58 24.17 -17.88 10.13
CA SER A 58 24.67 -16.52 10.35
C SER A 58 25.70 -16.10 9.31
N ARG A 59 26.56 -17.03 8.85
CA ARG A 59 27.53 -16.76 7.77
C ARG A 59 26.87 -16.52 6.43
N LEU A 60 25.80 -17.26 6.10
CA LEU A 60 25.02 -17.07 4.89
C LEU A 60 24.38 -15.67 4.87
N VAL A 61 23.72 -15.29 5.97
CA VAL A 61 23.09 -13.96 6.10
C VAL A 61 24.14 -12.85 6.01
N ALA A 62 25.28 -13.01 6.66
CA ALA A 62 26.39 -12.07 6.55
C ALA A 62 26.93 -11.95 5.12
N ALA A 63 26.90 -13.02 4.32
CA ALA A 63 27.27 -12.96 2.90
C ALA A 63 26.28 -12.14 2.08
N VAL A 64 24.98 -12.26 2.36
CA VAL A 64 23.94 -11.45 1.71
C VAL A 64 24.06 -9.97 2.11
N PHE A 65 24.30 -9.68 3.38
CA PHE A 65 24.54 -8.29 3.83
C PHE A 65 25.78 -7.69 3.19
N ARG A 66 26.86 -8.46 3.02
CA ARG A 66 28.03 -8.02 2.24
C ARG A 66 27.68 -7.67 0.81
N LEU A 67 26.85 -8.48 0.15
CA LEU A 67 26.44 -8.23 -1.22
C LEU A 67 25.60 -6.95 -1.34
N CYS A 68 24.68 -6.72 -0.40
CA CYS A 68 23.91 -5.47 -0.32
C CYS A 68 24.81 -4.25 -0.12
N GLU A 69 25.87 -4.39 0.67
CA GLU A 69 26.84 -3.31 0.91
C GLU A 69 27.72 -3.03 -0.32
N VAL A 70 28.11 -4.07 -1.07
CA VAL A 70 28.79 -3.91 -2.36
C VAL A 70 27.92 -3.13 -3.34
N GLU A 71 26.64 -3.51 -3.44
CA GLU A 71 25.67 -2.80 -4.29
C GLU A 71 25.50 -1.34 -3.86
N ARG A 72 25.35 -1.07 -2.56
CA ARG A 72 25.21 0.29 -2.02
C ARG A 72 26.44 1.15 -2.29
N ARG A 73 27.65 0.62 -2.08
CA ARG A 73 28.89 1.35 -2.37
C ARG A 73 29.06 1.63 -3.85
N ALA A 74 28.68 0.69 -4.72
CA ALA A 74 28.70 0.91 -6.16
C ALA A 74 27.74 2.04 -6.57
N VAL A 75 26.57 2.13 -5.93
CA VAL A 75 25.65 3.26 -6.07
C VAL A 75 26.31 4.57 -5.60
N ASP A 76 26.95 4.59 -4.43
CA ASP A 76 27.60 5.79 -3.86
C ASP A 76 28.71 6.35 -4.76
N VAL A 77 29.37 5.50 -5.55
CA VAL A 77 30.40 5.91 -6.53
C VAL A 77 29.87 6.05 -7.97
N ASN A 78 28.55 6.15 -8.15
CA ASN A 78 27.86 6.31 -9.45
C ASN A 78 28.11 5.18 -10.48
N LEU A 79 28.38 3.96 -10.01
CA LEU A 79 28.53 2.76 -10.84
C LEU A 79 27.23 1.96 -10.97
N ILE A 80 26.08 2.62 -10.78
CA ILE A 80 24.76 1.97 -10.82
C ILE A 80 24.47 1.25 -12.14
N HIS A 81 24.97 1.79 -13.25
CA HIS A 81 24.82 1.22 -14.59
C HIS A 81 25.53 -0.13 -14.78
N LEU A 82 26.39 -0.55 -13.84
CA LEU A 82 27.06 -1.86 -13.84
C LEU A 82 26.34 -2.89 -12.95
N LEU A 83 25.31 -2.46 -12.22
CA LEU A 83 24.55 -3.31 -11.31
C LEU A 83 23.36 -3.92 -12.04
N SER A 84 23.02 -5.15 -11.67
CA SER A 84 21.87 -5.85 -12.22
C SER A 84 20.65 -5.62 -11.33
N PRO A 85 19.57 -4.97 -11.81
CA PRO A 85 18.35 -4.78 -11.01
C PRO A 85 17.74 -6.11 -10.56
N GLU A 86 17.87 -7.17 -11.37
CA GLU A 86 17.44 -8.54 -11.00
C GLU A 86 18.17 -9.12 -9.78
N VAL A 87 19.46 -8.76 -9.60
CA VAL A 87 20.23 -9.15 -8.41
C VAL A 87 19.70 -8.37 -7.21
N GLY A 88 19.45 -7.07 -7.38
CA GLY A 88 18.78 -6.24 -6.38
C GLY A 88 17.42 -6.82 -5.96
N SER A 89 16.60 -7.26 -6.92
CA SER A 89 15.29 -7.86 -6.66
C SER A 89 15.43 -9.16 -5.87
N THR A 90 16.36 -10.01 -6.26
CA THR A 90 16.69 -11.25 -5.54
C THR A 90 17.14 -10.98 -4.11
N LEU A 91 17.95 -9.93 -3.90
CA LEU A 91 18.38 -9.49 -2.57
C LEU A 91 17.18 -9.04 -1.73
N MET A 92 16.32 -8.17 -2.27
CA MET A 92 15.15 -7.66 -1.53
C MET A 92 14.17 -8.78 -1.18
N TRP A 93 13.93 -9.70 -2.11
CA TRP A 93 13.13 -10.91 -1.88
C TRP A 93 13.71 -11.78 -0.77
N PHE A 94 15.03 -12.05 -0.80
CA PHE A 94 15.70 -12.85 0.22
C PHE A 94 15.58 -12.17 1.58
N LEU A 95 15.92 -10.88 1.66
CA LEU A 95 15.87 -10.10 2.89
C LEU A 95 14.46 -10.04 3.47
N ARG A 96 13.43 -9.98 2.61
CA ARG A 96 12.02 -10.02 3.05
C ARG A 96 11.69 -11.36 3.69
N ARG A 97 12.02 -12.47 3.05
CA ARG A 97 11.75 -13.81 3.63
C ARG A 97 12.54 -14.02 4.91
N TRP A 98 13.80 -13.61 4.90
CA TRP A 98 14.67 -13.72 6.06
C TRP A 98 14.17 -12.88 7.24
N SER A 99 13.80 -11.62 7.02
CA SER A 99 13.34 -10.74 8.09
C SER A 99 12.04 -11.22 8.72
N LEU A 100 11.14 -11.84 7.96
CA LEU A 100 9.90 -12.43 8.49
C LEU A 100 10.16 -13.59 9.46
N SER A 101 11.24 -14.34 9.28
CA SER A 101 11.51 -15.54 10.07
C SER A 101 12.58 -15.36 11.16
N TYR A 102 13.63 -14.58 10.89
CA TYR A 102 14.84 -14.54 11.72
C TYR A 102 15.09 -13.20 12.40
N LEU A 103 14.44 -12.11 11.96
CA LEU A 103 14.57 -10.80 12.61
C LEU A 103 13.43 -10.60 13.61
N LEU A 104 13.78 -10.43 14.87
CA LEU A 104 12.83 -10.34 15.99
C LEU A 104 11.89 -11.57 16.02
N PRO A 105 12.44 -12.80 16.10
CA PRO A 105 11.64 -14.01 16.10
C PRO A 105 10.78 -14.07 17.37
N VAL A 106 9.54 -14.55 17.22
CA VAL A 106 8.63 -14.71 18.36
C VAL A 106 8.97 -16.01 19.09
N GLU A 107 9.72 -15.90 20.19
CA GLU A 107 10.25 -17.03 20.96
C GLU A 107 9.21 -18.09 21.31
N ARG A 108 7.98 -17.68 21.64
CA ARG A 108 6.87 -18.57 22.03
C ARG A 108 6.44 -19.59 20.96
N LEU A 109 6.84 -19.40 19.71
CA LEU A 109 6.48 -20.29 18.60
C LEU A 109 7.44 -21.49 18.48
N TYR A 110 8.48 -21.55 19.30
CA TYR A 110 9.52 -22.56 19.22
C TYR A 110 9.70 -23.26 20.57
N SER A 111 9.85 -24.59 20.54
CA SER A 111 10.19 -25.36 21.74
C SER A 111 11.63 -25.11 22.19
N GLU A 112 12.54 -24.96 21.23
CA GLU A 112 13.95 -24.67 21.45
C GLU A 112 14.42 -23.67 20.40
N MET A 113 15.25 -22.70 20.82
CA MET A 113 15.83 -21.72 19.91
C MET A 113 17.32 -21.53 20.18
N SER A 114 18.07 -21.36 19.11
CA SER A 114 19.51 -21.10 19.20
C SER A 114 19.77 -19.77 19.90
N MET A 115 20.51 -19.82 21.01
CA MET A 115 20.94 -18.62 21.73
C MET A 115 21.75 -17.67 20.85
N ALA A 116 22.51 -18.19 19.89
CA ALA A 116 23.30 -17.35 18.99
C ALA A 116 22.44 -16.54 18.01
N LEU A 117 21.29 -17.08 17.59
CA LEU A 117 20.33 -16.34 16.75
C LEU A 117 19.56 -15.32 17.58
N LEU A 118 19.20 -15.67 18.82
CA LEU A 118 18.54 -14.74 19.73
C LEU A 118 19.45 -13.58 20.14
N THR A 119 20.72 -13.82 20.42
CA THR A 119 21.65 -12.73 20.75
C THR A 119 21.95 -11.83 19.56
N ALA A 120 21.90 -12.36 18.33
CA ALA A 120 22.15 -11.59 17.12
C ALA A 120 20.91 -10.84 16.59
N PHE A 121 19.72 -11.45 16.65
CA PHE A 121 18.52 -10.95 15.97
C PHE A 121 17.26 -10.97 16.85
N GLY A 122 17.39 -11.33 18.12
CA GLY A 122 16.31 -11.38 19.08
C GLY A 122 15.82 -10.00 19.52
N LYS A 123 14.72 -10.00 20.26
CA LYS A 123 14.11 -8.80 20.81
C LYS A 123 15.08 -8.07 21.75
N ASP A 124 15.05 -6.74 21.69
CA ASP A 124 15.87 -5.85 22.53
C ASP A 124 17.39 -6.07 22.41
N THR A 125 17.85 -6.70 21.31
CA THR A 125 19.29 -6.84 21.02
C THR A 125 19.82 -5.70 20.15
N GLU A 126 21.08 -5.33 20.37
CA GLU A 126 21.77 -4.35 19.52
C GLU A 126 21.89 -4.84 18.07
N GLY A 127 22.05 -6.16 17.86
CA GLY A 127 22.15 -6.76 16.54
C GLY A 127 20.84 -6.65 15.74
N ALA A 128 19.69 -6.82 16.39
CA ALA A 128 18.39 -6.61 15.75
C ALA A 128 18.17 -5.13 15.38
N LEU A 129 18.50 -4.20 16.28
CA LEU A 129 18.38 -2.75 16.02
C LEU A 129 19.29 -2.31 14.88
N TRP A 130 20.55 -2.76 14.89
CA TRP A 130 21.47 -2.49 13.79
C TRP A 130 20.95 -3.06 12.48
N THR A 131 20.46 -4.31 12.49
CA THR A 131 19.95 -4.96 11.28
C THR A 131 18.75 -4.19 10.74
N MET A 132 17.83 -3.73 11.60
CA MET A 132 16.71 -2.90 11.19
C MET A 132 17.20 -1.62 10.48
N ASN A 133 18.15 -0.90 11.07
CA ASN A 133 18.73 0.31 10.46
C ASN A 133 19.44 0.01 9.14
N PHE A 134 20.17 -1.10 9.05
CA PHE A 134 20.82 -1.54 7.82
C PHE A 134 19.79 -1.79 6.70
N LEU A 135 18.71 -2.52 7.00
CA LEU A 135 17.66 -2.80 6.03
C LEU A 135 16.92 -1.53 5.60
N LEU A 136 16.59 -0.64 6.53
CA LEU A 136 15.96 0.65 6.21
C LEU A 136 16.87 1.54 5.36
N GLY A 137 18.16 1.60 5.66
CA GLY A 137 19.14 2.33 4.83
C GLY A 137 19.28 1.71 3.43
N LYS A 138 19.17 0.38 3.31
CA LYS A 138 19.17 -0.30 2.02
C LYS A 138 17.91 0.03 1.21
N ILE A 139 16.74 0.04 1.85
CA ILE A 139 15.47 0.46 1.24
C ILE A 139 15.56 1.90 0.75
N GLU A 140 16.04 2.82 1.59
CA GLU A 140 16.23 4.23 1.24
C GLU A 140 17.14 4.40 0.01
N SER A 141 18.28 3.70 -0.01
CA SER A 141 19.22 3.70 -1.13
C SER A 141 18.58 3.20 -2.43
N ASN A 142 17.79 2.13 -2.37
CA ASN A 142 17.11 1.58 -3.53
C ASN A 142 16.05 2.55 -4.07
N LEU A 143 15.23 3.14 -3.20
CA LEU A 143 14.19 4.10 -3.58
C LEU A 143 14.77 5.35 -4.26
N ARG A 144 15.97 5.79 -3.86
CA ARG A 144 16.66 6.94 -4.47
C ARG A 144 17.30 6.66 -5.80
N SER A 145 17.85 5.46 -5.97
CA SER A 145 18.81 5.20 -7.03
C SER A 145 18.22 4.34 -8.14
N PHE A 146 17.25 3.49 -7.81
CA PHE A 146 16.61 2.55 -8.74
C PHE A 146 15.14 2.90 -9.01
N TYR A 147 14.72 4.16 -8.85
CA TYR A 147 13.31 4.56 -9.01
C TYR A 147 12.71 4.24 -10.39
N CYS A 148 13.53 4.14 -11.44
CA CYS A 148 13.12 3.70 -12.77
C CYS A 148 12.89 2.18 -12.89
N GLU A 149 13.43 1.37 -11.97
CA GLU A 149 13.36 -0.09 -12.01
C GLU A 149 12.16 -0.58 -11.20
N THR A 150 10.98 -0.57 -11.82
CA THR A 150 9.68 -0.80 -11.15
C THR A 150 9.59 -2.15 -10.43
N GLY A 151 10.21 -3.20 -10.98
CA GLY A 151 10.29 -4.53 -10.35
C GLY A 151 11.08 -4.50 -9.04
N LEU A 152 12.29 -3.93 -9.06
CA LEU A 152 13.14 -3.78 -7.87
C LEU A 152 12.47 -2.89 -6.81
N ILE A 153 11.82 -1.80 -7.23
CA ILE A 153 11.11 -0.92 -6.32
C ILE A 153 9.94 -1.65 -5.66
N LYS A 154 9.19 -2.47 -6.40
CA LYS A 154 8.12 -3.31 -5.84
C LYS A 154 8.67 -4.26 -4.78
N ASP A 155 9.76 -4.96 -5.03
CA ASP A 155 10.36 -5.88 -4.05
C ASP A 155 10.92 -5.13 -2.82
N THR A 156 11.53 -3.97 -3.04
CA THR A 156 12.03 -3.07 -1.99
C THR A 156 10.90 -2.63 -1.06
N ILE A 157 9.75 -2.23 -1.63
CA ILE A 157 8.55 -1.82 -0.89
C ILE A 157 7.94 -3.00 -0.13
N GLN A 158 7.93 -4.20 -0.69
CA GLN A 158 7.44 -5.38 0.01
C GLN A 158 8.30 -5.73 1.23
N LEU A 159 9.62 -5.53 1.15
CA LEU A 159 10.50 -5.64 2.32
C LEU A 159 10.15 -4.57 3.37
N LEU A 160 9.97 -3.31 2.96
CA LEU A 160 9.59 -2.23 3.88
C LEU A 160 8.28 -2.57 4.63
N ILE A 161 7.23 -2.96 3.89
CA ILE A 161 5.95 -3.35 4.49
C ILE A 161 6.15 -4.51 5.48
N ALA A 162 6.95 -5.53 5.14
CA ALA A 162 7.22 -6.65 6.04
C ALA A 162 7.97 -6.26 7.33
N LEU A 163 8.76 -5.19 7.30
CA LEU A 163 9.40 -4.62 8.49
C LEU A 163 8.44 -3.76 9.34
N CYS A 164 7.38 -3.23 8.74
CA CYS A 164 6.42 -2.36 9.41
C CYS A 164 5.16 -3.10 9.92
N ASP A 165 4.80 -4.24 9.33
CA ASP A 165 3.54 -4.94 9.60
C ASP A 165 3.43 -5.53 11.01
N MET A 166 4.56 -5.94 11.60
CA MET A 166 4.61 -6.45 12.97
C MET A 166 4.86 -5.33 13.97
N LYS A 167 4.00 -5.21 15.00
CA LYS A 167 4.10 -4.18 16.05
C LYS A 167 5.51 -4.07 16.67
N GLU A 168 6.15 -5.19 16.99
CA GLU A 168 7.49 -5.20 17.60
C GLU A 168 8.56 -4.62 16.66
N LYS A 169 8.49 -4.99 15.37
CA LYS A 169 9.37 -4.43 14.33
C LYS A 169 9.08 -2.96 14.10
N GLY A 170 7.80 -2.58 14.02
CA GLY A 170 7.35 -1.20 13.93
C GLY A 170 7.92 -0.33 15.05
N SER A 171 7.94 -0.81 16.30
CA SER A 171 8.55 -0.08 17.43
C SER A 171 10.06 0.13 17.26
N CYS A 172 10.77 -0.76 16.57
CA CYS A 172 12.17 -0.54 16.19
C CYS A 172 12.29 0.48 15.04
N VAL A 173 11.40 0.43 14.05
CA VAL A 173 11.37 1.38 12.92
C VAL A 173 11.12 2.81 13.40
N VAL A 174 10.20 3.03 14.36
CA VAL A 174 9.93 4.36 14.94
C VAL A 174 11.19 5.00 15.54
N LYS A 175 12.09 4.18 16.11
CA LYS A 175 13.33 4.64 16.73
C LYS A 175 14.47 4.89 15.73
N SER A 176 14.25 4.57 14.45
CA SER A 176 15.28 4.67 13.42
C SER A 176 15.32 6.06 12.78
N ASP A 177 16.51 6.64 12.66
CA ASP A 177 16.72 7.88 11.90
C ASP A 177 16.39 7.71 10.39
N CYS A 178 16.48 6.48 9.87
CA CYS A 178 16.19 6.18 8.47
C CYS A 178 14.70 6.39 8.13
N LEU A 179 13.79 6.26 9.11
CA LEU A 179 12.38 6.54 8.91
C LEU A 179 12.16 8.01 8.51
N LEU A 180 12.86 8.94 9.16
CA LEU A 180 12.78 10.36 8.83
C LEU A 180 13.29 10.65 7.42
N ASN A 181 14.32 9.93 6.97
CA ASN A 181 14.82 10.07 5.60
C ASN A 181 13.80 9.55 4.58
N ILE A 182 13.13 8.44 4.86
CA ILE A 182 12.06 7.89 4.03
C ILE A 182 10.86 8.86 3.98
N ILE A 183 10.53 9.52 5.09
CA ILE A 183 9.48 10.56 5.12
C ILE A 183 9.92 11.77 4.28
N LYS A 184 11.17 12.24 4.43
CA LYS A 184 11.71 13.37 3.65
C LYS A 184 11.77 13.06 2.16
N LEU A 185 11.99 11.80 1.78
CA LEU A 185 12.01 11.38 0.38
C LEU A 185 10.71 11.72 -0.36
N GLN A 186 9.56 11.55 0.29
CA GLN A 186 8.26 11.91 -0.27
C GLN A 186 8.15 13.40 -0.60
N SER A 187 8.76 14.26 0.23
CA SER A 187 8.68 15.71 0.07
C SER A 187 9.75 16.30 -0.84
N THR A 188 10.82 15.55 -1.13
CA THR A 188 12.01 16.06 -1.84
C THR A 188 12.15 15.54 -3.26
N MET A 189 11.48 14.44 -3.61
CA MET A 189 11.47 13.92 -4.98
C MET A 189 10.58 14.78 -5.87
N GLU A 190 10.94 14.91 -7.15
CA GLU A 190 10.10 15.59 -8.14
C GLU A 190 8.74 14.89 -8.30
N GLN A 191 7.71 15.66 -8.66
CA GLN A 191 6.37 15.12 -8.94
C GLN A 191 6.44 14.02 -10.00
N GLY A 192 5.75 12.90 -9.76
CA GLY A 192 5.80 11.76 -10.66
C GLY A 192 7.11 10.95 -10.70
N ALA A 193 8.17 11.33 -9.96
CA ALA A 193 9.45 10.61 -10.01
C ALA A 193 9.40 9.21 -9.39
N LEU A 194 8.68 9.07 -8.27
CA LEU A 194 8.47 7.76 -7.63
C LEU A 194 7.33 7.01 -8.33
N PRO A 195 7.52 5.71 -8.67
CA PRO A 195 6.45 4.87 -9.19
C PRO A 195 5.25 4.81 -8.25
N GLN A 196 4.05 4.63 -8.81
CA GLN A 196 2.78 4.48 -8.07
C GLN A 196 2.88 3.43 -6.95
N VAL A 197 3.46 2.26 -7.26
CA VAL A 197 3.71 1.17 -6.29
C VAL A 197 4.55 1.64 -5.09
N ALA A 198 5.53 2.53 -5.31
CA ALA A 198 6.32 3.10 -4.22
C ALA A 198 5.50 4.04 -3.36
N LYS A 199 4.67 4.91 -3.96
CA LYS A 199 3.83 5.86 -3.23
C LYS A 199 2.82 5.15 -2.32
N ARG A 200 2.04 4.22 -2.88
CA ARG A 200 1.11 3.37 -2.10
C ARG A 200 1.83 2.65 -0.98
N GLY A 201 2.92 1.96 -1.31
CA GLY A 201 3.66 1.14 -0.38
C GLY A 201 4.33 1.93 0.76
N LEU A 202 4.83 3.13 0.47
CA LEU A 202 5.43 4.01 1.46
C LEU A 202 4.38 4.52 2.45
N PHE A 203 3.24 5.05 1.98
CA PHE A 203 2.18 5.48 2.88
C PHE A 203 1.58 4.31 3.68
N LYS A 204 1.42 3.14 3.05
CA LYS A 204 1.04 1.91 3.76
C LYS A 204 2.00 1.59 4.90
N ALA A 205 3.30 1.56 4.62
CA ALA A 205 4.32 1.27 5.63
C ALA A 205 4.33 2.30 6.76
N LEU A 206 4.26 3.59 6.44
CA LEU A 206 4.22 4.67 7.43
C LEU A 206 2.99 4.57 8.35
N VAL A 207 1.83 4.24 7.78
CA VAL A 207 0.60 4.05 8.56
C VAL A 207 0.68 2.79 9.44
N LEU A 208 1.25 1.70 8.94
CA LEU A 208 1.50 0.49 9.74
C LEU A 208 2.42 0.79 10.94
N VAL A 209 3.47 1.60 10.75
CA VAL A 209 4.37 2.03 11.84
C VAL A 209 3.62 2.82 12.91
N GLY A 210 2.64 3.64 12.54
CA GLY A 210 1.84 4.41 13.49
C GLY A 210 0.99 3.58 14.47
N SER A 211 0.74 2.30 14.18
CA SER A 211 0.10 1.39 15.14
C SER A 211 1.06 0.94 16.25
N ALA A 212 2.37 0.97 15.99
CA ALA A 212 3.42 0.68 16.94
C ALA A 212 3.80 1.91 17.79
N VAL A 213 3.40 3.12 17.38
CA VAL A 213 3.55 4.36 18.16
C VAL A 213 2.60 4.36 19.36
N GLU A 214 3.10 4.85 20.49
CA GLU A 214 2.32 5.02 21.72
C GLU A 214 1.10 5.93 21.52
N SER A 215 0.01 5.64 22.22
CA SER A 215 -1.28 6.30 21.93
C SER A 215 -1.25 7.81 22.12
N GLN A 216 -0.45 8.30 23.07
CA GLN A 216 -0.30 9.72 23.39
C GLN A 216 0.48 10.47 22.30
N ALA A 217 1.49 9.83 21.70
CA ALA A 217 2.33 10.43 20.65
C ALA A 217 1.78 10.21 19.23
N ARG A 218 0.74 9.39 19.07
CA ARG A 218 0.20 9.04 17.76
C ARG A 218 -0.41 10.23 17.01
N ALA A 219 -1.03 11.17 17.74
CA ALA A 219 -1.59 12.38 17.13
C ALA A 219 -0.50 13.23 16.46
N ASP A 220 0.64 13.42 17.14
CA ASP A 220 1.79 14.16 16.61
C ASP A 220 2.42 13.43 15.42
N TYR A 221 2.50 12.09 15.50
CA TYR A 221 2.96 11.26 14.39
C TYR A 221 2.08 11.41 13.14
N TRP A 222 0.76 11.40 13.30
CA TRP A 222 -0.18 11.67 12.21
C TRP A 222 -0.06 13.08 11.66
N ALA A 223 0.16 14.08 12.52
CA ALA A 223 0.42 15.44 12.09
C ALA A 223 1.71 15.54 11.25
N GLN A 224 2.73 14.73 11.52
CA GLN A 224 3.96 14.75 10.73
C GLN A 224 3.79 14.11 9.34
N ILE A 225 3.00 13.03 9.23
CA ILE A 225 2.93 12.21 8.01
C ILE A 225 1.72 12.50 7.14
N LEU A 226 0.54 12.62 7.76
CA LEU A 226 -0.73 12.68 7.04
C LEU A 226 -1.13 14.13 6.75
N LYS A 227 -0.85 15.06 7.67
CA LYS A 227 -1.21 16.48 7.50
C LYS A 227 -0.64 17.12 6.22
N PRO A 228 0.65 16.92 5.86
CA PRO A 228 1.19 17.46 4.61
C PRO A 228 0.45 16.95 3.37
N LEU A 229 0.01 15.69 3.36
CA LEU A 229 -0.75 15.12 2.26
C LEU A 229 -2.15 15.76 2.15
N GLN A 230 -2.83 15.95 3.29
CA GLN A 230 -4.12 16.65 3.32
C GLN A 230 -3.99 18.11 2.85
N ASP A 231 -2.94 18.81 3.30
CA ASP A 231 -2.73 20.22 2.93
C ASP A 231 -2.37 20.37 1.45
N ARG A 232 -1.60 19.42 0.88
CA ARG A 232 -1.38 19.34 -0.57
C ARG A 232 -2.68 19.20 -1.34
N PHE A 233 -3.56 18.28 -0.96
CA PHE A 233 -4.85 18.14 -1.65
C PHE A 233 -5.71 19.39 -1.52
N LYS A 234 -5.89 19.92 -0.30
CA LYS A 234 -6.71 21.12 -0.06
C LYS A 234 -6.17 22.32 -0.83
N SER A 235 -4.85 22.49 -0.86
CA SER A 235 -4.23 23.60 -1.60
C SER A 235 -4.41 23.48 -3.11
N LEU A 236 -4.73 22.31 -3.66
CA LEU A 236 -5.07 22.14 -5.08
C LEU A 236 -6.55 22.41 -5.34
N ILE A 237 -7.45 21.75 -4.61
CA ILE A 237 -8.89 21.82 -4.87
C ILE A 237 -9.52 23.16 -4.49
N CYS A 238 -8.93 23.88 -3.53
CA CYS A 238 -9.44 25.19 -3.08
C CYS A 238 -8.88 26.36 -3.91
N GLN A 239 -8.12 26.12 -4.98
CA GLN A 239 -7.65 27.20 -5.86
C GLN A 239 -8.81 27.76 -6.68
N GLU A 240 -8.95 29.08 -6.71
CA GLU A 240 -9.99 29.78 -7.49
C GLU A 240 -9.92 29.43 -8.99
N ASN A 241 -8.72 29.09 -9.49
CA ASN A 241 -8.48 28.72 -10.89
C ASN A 241 -8.48 27.20 -11.14
N PHE A 242 -8.85 26.37 -10.15
CA PHE A 242 -8.73 24.91 -10.26
C PHE A 242 -9.41 24.35 -11.52
N THR A 243 -10.64 24.79 -11.84
CA THR A 243 -11.38 24.35 -13.03
C THR A 243 -10.66 24.66 -14.36
N LYS A 244 -9.83 25.72 -14.40
CA LYS A 244 -9.03 26.07 -15.58
C LYS A 244 -7.74 25.26 -15.67
N LEU A 245 -7.11 25.01 -14.52
CA LEU A 245 -5.84 24.28 -14.41
C LEU A 245 -6.02 22.76 -14.41
N LEU A 246 -7.25 22.28 -14.26
CA LEU A 246 -7.63 20.86 -14.23
C LEU A 246 -7.05 20.04 -15.39
N HIS A 247 -6.96 20.65 -16.57
CA HIS A 247 -6.49 19.99 -17.77
C HIS A 247 -4.95 19.94 -17.87
N GLU A 248 -4.22 20.70 -17.04
CA GLU A 248 -2.76 20.69 -17.03
C GLU A 248 -2.23 19.35 -16.54
N GLU A 249 -1.25 18.80 -17.26
CA GLU A 249 -0.66 17.50 -16.95
C GLU A 249 -0.04 17.46 -15.54
N ARG A 250 0.55 18.57 -15.10
CA ARG A 250 1.14 18.70 -13.76
C ARG A 250 0.09 18.54 -12.65
N VAL A 251 -1.10 19.12 -12.83
CA VAL A 251 -2.19 19.04 -11.85
C VAL A 251 -2.78 17.63 -11.82
N LYS A 252 -2.94 17.00 -12.99
CA LYS A 252 -3.39 15.59 -13.06
C LYS A 252 -2.44 14.64 -12.37
N MET A 253 -1.14 14.76 -12.65
CA MET A 253 -0.11 13.93 -12.02
C MET A 253 -0.06 14.13 -10.51
N GLU A 254 -0.22 15.36 -10.04
CA GLU A 254 -0.30 15.64 -8.60
C GLU A 254 -1.55 15.02 -7.95
N ILE A 255 -2.72 15.06 -8.61
CA ILE A 255 -3.93 14.39 -8.10
C ILE A 255 -3.76 12.88 -8.08
N ILE A 256 -3.19 12.29 -9.13
CA ILE A 256 -2.86 10.86 -9.19
C ILE A 256 -1.95 10.52 -8.00
N ASP A 257 -0.87 11.28 -7.80
CA ASP A 257 0.08 11.06 -6.70
C ASP A 257 -0.59 11.12 -5.32
N ILE A 258 -1.56 12.02 -5.15
CA ILE A 258 -2.33 12.13 -3.90
C ILE A 258 -3.29 10.96 -3.73
N LEU A 259 -4.02 10.55 -4.77
CA LEU A 259 -4.94 9.41 -4.71
C LEU A 259 -4.18 8.11 -4.40
N GLU A 260 -3.06 7.88 -5.07
CA GLU A 260 -2.12 6.79 -4.81
C GLU A 260 -1.67 6.77 -3.34
N SER A 261 -1.36 7.95 -2.79
CA SER A 261 -0.98 8.09 -1.38
C SER A 261 -2.13 7.76 -0.44
N PHE A 262 -3.35 8.23 -0.72
CA PHE A 262 -4.55 7.91 0.07
C PHE A 262 -4.92 6.42 0.02
N ILE A 263 -4.75 5.76 -1.13
CA ILE A 263 -4.90 4.31 -1.27
C ILE A 263 -3.90 3.61 -0.34
N GLY A 264 -2.64 4.04 -0.34
CA GLY A 264 -1.62 3.54 0.58
C GLY A 264 -2.00 3.70 2.05
N VAL A 265 -2.52 4.88 2.44
CA VAL A 265 -3.03 5.14 3.80
C VAL A 265 -4.14 4.14 4.15
N SER A 266 -5.08 3.93 3.24
CA SER A 266 -6.19 3.00 3.45
C SER A 266 -5.71 1.56 3.66
N GLN A 267 -4.82 1.08 2.79
CA GLN A 267 -4.24 -0.27 2.85
C GLN A 267 -3.36 -0.53 4.08
N GLY A 268 -2.88 0.52 4.75
CA GLY A 268 -2.10 0.44 6.00
C GLY A 268 -2.96 0.43 7.26
N SER A 269 -4.27 0.59 7.14
CA SER A 269 -5.17 0.67 8.29
C SER A 269 -5.18 -0.62 9.10
N GLN A 270 -5.11 -0.47 10.42
CA GLN A 270 -5.22 -1.57 11.37
C GLN A 270 -6.38 -1.31 12.33
N ILE A 271 -6.88 -2.35 12.99
CA ILE A 271 -7.99 -2.29 13.95
C ILE A 271 -7.78 -1.18 14.99
N SER A 272 -6.53 -1.00 15.44
CA SER A 272 -6.16 0.00 16.47
C SER A 272 -6.06 1.44 15.94
N THR A 273 -5.95 1.65 14.63
CA THR A 273 -5.70 2.97 14.01
C THR A 273 -6.86 3.46 13.14
N VAL A 274 -7.74 2.56 12.72
CA VAL A 274 -8.84 2.80 11.76
C VAL A 274 -9.69 4.04 12.07
N GLN A 275 -10.09 4.25 13.33
CA GLN A 275 -10.92 5.38 13.73
C GLN A 275 -10.22 6.72 13.48
N SER A 276 -8.93 6.82 13.85
CA SER A 276 -8.14 8.04 13.61
C SER A 276 -7.83 8.27 12.14
N LEU A 277 -7.59 7.20 11.38
CA LEU A 277 -7.30 7.29 9.94
C LEU A 277 -8.54 7.67 9.13
N PHE A 278 -9.71 7.15 9.50
CA PHE A 278 -10.96 7.51 8.85
C PHE A 278 -11.33 8.98 9.10
N GLN A 279 -11.14 9.48 10.33
CA GLN A 279 -11.31 10.91 10.63
C GLN A 279 -10.41 11.81 9.77
N PHE A 280 -9.21 11.33 9.42
CA PHE A 280 -8.30 12.02 8.52
C PHE A 280 -8.75 11.96 7.04
N LEU A 281 -9.17 10.78 6.56
CA LEU A 281 -9.52 10.55 5.14
C LEU A 281 -10.89 11.11 4.77
N TYR A 282 -11.88 11.05 5.67
CA TYR A 282 -13.27 11.38 5.36
C TYR A 282 -13.48 12.78 4.77
N PRO A 283 -12.85 13.86 5.29
CA PRO A 283 -12.97 15.20 4.68
C PRO A 283 -12.50 15.28 3.23
N MET A 284 -11.69 14.31 2.77
CA MET A 284 -11.24 14.24 1.38
C MET A 284 -12.17 13.35 0.57
N LEU A 285 -12.62 12.24 1.17
CA LEU A 285 -13.65 11.38 0.58
C LEU A 285 -14.91 12.16 0.24
N SER A 286 -15.36 13.09 1.08
CA SER A 286 -16.55 13.91 0.80
C SER A 286 -16.43 14.75 -0.47
N GLU A 287 -15.21 15.11 -0.89
CA GLU A 287 -14.97 15.93 -2.08
C GLU A 287 -14.86 15.10 -3.38
N PHE A 288 -14.57 13.80 -3.29
CA PHE A 288 -14.24 13.00 -4.48
C PHE A 288 -15.41 12.79 -5.44
N SER A 289 -16.65 12.77 -4.95
CA SER A 289 -17.82 12.75 -5.83
C SER A 289 -17.84 13.97 -6.77
N THR A 290 -17.51 15.15 -6.26
CA THR A 290 -17.36 16.38 -7.07
C THR A 290 -16.18 16.25 -8.04
N LEU A 291 -15.04 15.70 -7.59
CA LEU A 291 -13.89 15.48 -8.48
C LEU A 291 -14.21 14.53 -9.63
N ILE A 292 -14.98 13.45 -9.43
CA ILE A 292 -15.44 12.59 -10.55
C ILE A 292 -16.23 13.42 -11.56
N GLY A 293 -17.15 14.28 -11.10
CA GLY A 293 -17.90 15.16 -11.98
C GLY A 293 -17.00 16.06 -12.84
N MET A 294 -15.87 16.51 -12.30
CA MET A 294 -14.90 17.35 -13.02
C MET A 294 -13.95 16.55 -13.92
N TYR A 295 -13.53 15.37 -13.48
CA TYR A 295 -12.55 14.51 -14.15
C TYR A 295 -13.17 13.34 -14.93
N HIS A 296 -14.48 13.34 -15.23
CA HIS A 296 -15.18 12.25 -15.92
C HIS A 296 -14.60 11.83 -17.29
N ASN A 297 -13.81 12.71 -17.92
CA ASN A 297 -13.09 12.42 -19.17
C ASN A 297 -11.64 11.95 -18.96
N TYR A 298 -11.19 11.82 -17.72
CA TYR A 298 -9.85 11.41 -17.34
C TYR A 298 -9.91 10.09 -16.57
N GLN A 299 -9.89 8.99 -17.32
CA GLN A 299 -10.11 7.63 -16.82
C GLN A 299 -9.30 7.30 -15.58
N VAL A 300 -7.99 7.55 -15.62
CA VAL A 300 -7.06 7.21 -14.52
C VAL A 300 -7.48 7.84 -13.19
N VAL A 301 -7.99 9.09 -13.21
CA VAL A 301 -8.43 9.77 -11.98
C VAL A 301 -9.74 9.17 -11.46
N VAL A 302 -10.68 8.85 -12.35
CA VAL A 302 -11.95 8.22 -11.98
C VAL A 302 -11.69 6.85 -11.37
N GLU A 303 -10.89 6.02 -12.03
CA GLU A 303 -10.49 4.68 -11.57
C GLU A 303 -9.87 4.73 -10.17
N LEU A 304 -8.90 5.63 -9.95
CA LEU A 304 -8.22 5.77 -8.65
C LEU A 304 -9.17 6.24 -7.53
N ILE A 305 -10.15 7.09 -7.84
CA ILE A 305 -11.17 7.48 -6.86
C ILE A 305 -12.04 6.28 -6.48
N LEU A 306 -12.50 5.51 -7.47
CA LEU A 306 -13.31 4.31 -7.23
C LEU A 306 -12.53 3.26 -6.45
N GLU A 307 -11.27 3.03 -6.80
CA GLU A 307 -10.37 2.12 -6.09
C GLU A 307 -10.16 2.56 -4.64
N LEU A 308 -9.98 3.87 -4.38
CA LEU A 308 -9.85 4.38 -3.02
C LEU A 308 -11.09 4.10 -2.17
N TYR A 309 -12.29 4.23 -2.71
CA TYR A 309 -13.52 3.84 -2.00
C TYR A 309 -13.57 2.34 -1.72
N CYS A 310 -13.18 1.51 -2.69
CA CYS A 310 -13.09 0.05 -2.50
C CYS A 310 -12.13 -0.28 -1.35
N GLU A 311 -10.96 0.34 -1.34
CA GLU A 311 -9.94 0.14 -0.32
C GLU A 311 -10.40 0.61 1.07
N CYS A 312 -11.06 1.77 1.16
CA CYS A 312 -11.64 2.25 2.41
C CYS A 312 -12.73 1.29 2.92
N ALA A 313 -13.63 0.85 2.04
CA ALA A 313 -14.68 -0.11 2.41
C ALA A 313 -14.06 -1.44 2.89
N ARG A 314 -13.08 -1.97 2.15
CA ARG A 314 -12.43 -3.24 2.43
C ARG A 314 -11.62 -3.25 3.73
N ASN A 315 -10.84 -2.21 3.99
CA ASN A 315 -9.88 -2.20 5.10
C ASN A 315 -10.41 -1.52 6.38
N MET A 316 -11.43 -0.65 6.28
CA MET A 316 -11.90 0.15 7.42
C MET A 316 -13.31 -0.19 7.87
N LEU A 317 -14.23 -0.43 6.93
CA LEU A 317 -15.68 -0.37 7.18
C LEU A 317 -16.14 -1.27 8.34
N CYS A 318 -15.63 -2.50 8.40
CA CYS A 318 -15.99 -3.46 9.44
C CYS A 318 -15.55 -3.03 10.85
N TYR A 319 -14.65 -2.05 10.98
CA TYR A 319 -14.18 -1.53 12.27
C TYR A 319 -14.70 -0.11 12.58
N LEU A 320 -15.44 0.51 11.66
CA LEU A 320 -15.97 1.86 11.83
C LEU A 320 -17.16 1.88 12.80
N SER A 321 -17.33 3.01 13.48
CA SER A 321 -18.53 3.29 14.27
C SER A 321 -19.76 3.36 13.36
N GLN A 322 -20.97 3.18 13.91
CA GLN A 322 -22.19 3.30 13.11
C GLN A 322 -22.29 4.67 12.41
N THR A 323 -21.94 5.75 13.11
CA THR A 323 -21.93 7.10 12.56
C THR A 323 -20.96 7.26 11.39
N ASP A 324 -19.74 6.71 11.51
CA ASP A 324 -18.74 6.77 10.44
C ASP A 324 -19.06 5.83 9.28
N SER A 325 -19.79 4.74 9.55
CA SER A 325 -20.30 3.83 8.55
C SER A 325 -21.37 4.49 7.68
N HIS A 326 -22.32 5.21 8.30
CA HIS A 326 -23.31 5.99 7.55
C HIS A 326 -22.66 7.08 6.69
N ARG A 327 -21.60 7.71 7.18
CA ARG A 327 -20.82 8.70 6.43
C ARG A 327 -20.19 8.12 5.17
N ILE A 328 -19.51 6.98 5.28
CA ILE A 328 -18.91 6.33 4.09
C ILE A 328 -19.98 5.79 3.14
N TYR A 329 -21.11 5.28 3.65
CA TYR A 329 -22.25 4.89 2.81
C TYR A 329 -22.78 6.04 1.96
N GLY A 330 -23.02 7.20 2.58
CA GLY A 330 -23.47 8.40 1.87
C GLY A 330 -22.46 8.85 0.80
N ALA A 331 -21.17 8.86 1.15
CA ALA A 331 -20.12 9.24 0.21
C ALA A 331 -19.98 8.26 -0.97
N CYS A 332 -20.06 6.95 -0.72
CA CYS A 332 -20.07 5.93 -1.77
C CYS A 332 -21.26 6.11 -2.70
N LEU A 333 -22.46 6.28 -2.15
CA LEU A 333 -23.67 6.43 -2.96
C LEU A 333 -23.63 7.68 -3.82
N GLN A 334 -23.22 8.82 -3.26
CA GLN A 334 -23.06 10.08 -4.01
C GLN A 334 -22.05 9.93 -5.15
N THR A 335 -20.97 9.18 -4.92
CA THR A 335 -19.94 8.88 -5.91
C THR A 335 -20.49 8.00 -7.04
N ILE A 336 -21.20 6.92 -6.70
CA ILE A 336 -21.88 6.03 -7.68
C ILE A 336 -22.88 6.82 -8.53
N GLN A 337 -23.72 7.66 -7.90
CA GLN A 337 -24.69 8.51 -8.60
C GLN A 337 -24.02 9.49 -9.56
N THR A 338 -22.91 10.09 -9.15
CA THR A 338 -22.18 11.05 -9.98
C THR A 338 -21.53 10.36 -11.16
N TYR A 339 -20.87 9.22 -10.93
CA TYR A 339 -20.32 8.38 -11.99
C TYR A 339 -21.39 7.97 -13.01
N ALA A 340 -22.54 7.47 -12.54
CA ALA A 340 -23.62 7.04 -13.42
C ALA A 340 -24.18 8.19 -14.24
N ARG A 341 -24.39 9.37 -13.62
CA ARG A 341 -24.83 10.57 -14.33
C ARG A 341 -23.86 11.00 -15.44
N CYS A 342 -22.55 10.88 -15.20
CA CYS A 342 -21.53 11.24 -16.19
C CYS A 342 -21.43 10.25 -17.36
N ASN A 343 -21.85 8.99 -17.17
CA ASN A 343 -21.69 7.93 -18.17
C ASN A 343 -23.01 7.45 -18.79
N MET A 344 -24.16 7.85 -18.26
CA MET A 344 -25.46 7.49 -18.81
C MET A 344 -25.66 8.10 -20.20
N GLY A 345 -25.87 7.24 -21.21
CA GLY A 345 -26.02 7.65 -22.60
C GLY A 345 -24.72 8.17 -23.25
N ARG A 346 -23.57 7.98 -22.60
CA ARG A 346 -22.27 8.35 -23.17
C ARG A 346 -21.90 7.39 -24.29
N ILE A 347 -21.59 7.94 -25.46
CA ILE A 347 -21.07 7.18 -26.60
C ILE A 347 -19.62 7.60 -26.78
N SER A 348 -18.69 6.66 -26.64
CA SER A 348 -17.27 6.89 -26.92
C SER A 348 -16.89 6.25 -28.26
N VAL A 349 -15.96 6.89 -28.96
CA VAL A 349 -15.37 6.38 -30.22
C VAL A 349 -14.00 5.75 -29.95
N GLU A 350 -13.48 5.87 -28.72
CA GLU A 350 -12.19 5.33 -28.33
C GLU A 350 -12.24 3.80 -28.22
N SER A 351 -11.27 3.11 -28.82
CA SER A 351 -11.22 1.65 -28.80
C SER A 351 -11.09 1.05 -27.40
N SER A 352 -10.52 1.79 -26.44
CA SER A 352 -10.37 1.37 -25.05
C SER A 352 -11.58 1.71 -24.17
N SER A 353 -12.63 2.34 -24.70
CA SER A 353 -13.75 2.81 -23.87
C SER A 353 -14.53 1.67 -23.21
N GLU A 354 -14.64 0.53 -23.90
CA GLU A 354 -15.30 -0.65 -23.36
C GLU A 354 -14.49 -1.27 -22.21
N GLU A 355 -13.18 -1.40 -22.37
CA GLU A 355 -12.27 -1.90 -21.32
C GLU A 355 -12.25 -0.98 -20.09
N ASN A 356 -12.24 0.34 -20.32
CA ASN A 356 -12.32 1.35 -19.27
C ASN A 356 -13.65 1.26 -18.49
N SER A 357 -14.76 1.17 -19.22
CA SER A 357 -16.10 1.02 -18.61
C SER A 357 -16.18 -0.29 -17.83
N TYR A 358 -15.66 -1.39 -18.40
CA TYR A 358 -15.55 -2.67 -17.72
C TYR A 358 -14.82 -2.54 -16.38
N HIS A 359 -13.66 -1.86 -16.36
CA HIS A 359 -12.87 -1.70 -15.14
C HIS A 359 -13.61 -0.88 -14.08
N ASP A 360 -14.21 0.24 -14.45
CA ASP A 360 -14.97 1.09 -13.53
C ASP A 360 -16.19 0.37 -12.95
N ILE A 361 -16.96 -0.34 -13.79
CA ILE A 361 -18.10 -1.13 -13.34
C ILE A 361 -17.64 -2.25 -12.41
N LEU A 362 -16.52 -2.91 -12.70
CA LEU A 362 -15.95 -3.95 -11.83
C LEU A 362 -15.61 -3.40 -10.44
N LEU A 363 -14.96 -2.22 -10.38
CA LEU A 363 -14.67 -1.53 -9.12
C LEU A 363 -15.95 -1.14 -8.37
N LEU A 364 -16.95 -0.61 -9.07
CA LEU A 364 -18.24 -0.25 -8.45
C LEU A 364 -18.95 -1.48 -7.87
N MET A 365 -18.94 -2.59 -8.59
CA MET A 365 -19.47 -3.87 -8.09
C MET A 365 -18.67 -4.39 -6.89
N GLU A 366 -17.35 -4.14 -6.83
CA GLU A 366 -16.50 -4.52 -5.70
C GLU A 366 -16.83 -3.67 -4.49
N LEU A 367 -17.01 -2.36 -4.69
CA LEU A 367 -17.43 -1.43 -3.68
C LEU A 367 -18.76 -1.87 -3.06
N LEU A 368 -19.78 -2.12 -3.88
CA LEU A 368 -21.10 -2.59 -3.41
C LEU A 368 -21.00 -3.88 -2.60
N THR A 369 -20.20 -4.84 -3.07
CA THR A 369 -19.95 -6.10 -2.35
C THR A 369 -19.26 -5.84 -1.00
N ASN A 370 -18.26 -4.95 -0.97
CA ASN A 370 -17.56 -4.57 0.26
C ASN A 370 -18.47 -3.85 1.25
N LEU A 371 -19.42 -3.04 0.77
CA LEU A 371 -20.44 -2.40 1.61
C LEU A 371 -21.34 -3.44 2.26
N LEU A 372 -21.85 -4.41 1.48
CA LEU A 372 -22.69 -5.50 2.00
C LEU A 372 -21.99 -6.35 3.05
N ASN A 373 -20.68 -6.56 2.94
CA ASN A 373 -19.92 -7.35 3.90
C ASN A 373 -19.97 -6.79 5.34
N LYS A 374 -20.23 -5.49 5.52
CA LYS A 374 -20.37 -4.90 6.87
C LYS A 374 -21.52 -5.50 7.64
N ASP A 375 -22.67 -5.68 7.02
CA ASP A 375 -23.84 -6.22 7.74
C ASP A 375 -23.61 -7.70 8.15
N CYS A 376 -22.63 -8.37 7.54
CA CYS A 376 -22.19 -9.71 7.94
C CYS A 376 -21.07 -9.71 9.00
N ILE A 377 -20.19 -8.70 8.98
CA ILE A 377 -19.03 -8.57 9.87
C ILE A 377 -18.94 -7.12 10.39
N ASP A 378 -19.69 -6.81 11.45
CA ASP A 378 -19.59 -5.54 12.17
C ASP A 378 -18.77 -5.72 13.45
N LEU A 379 -17.49 -5.32 13.38
CA LEU A 379 -16.52 -5.30 14.47
C LEU A 379 -16.31 -3.87 14.99
N GLY A 380 -17.20 -2.94 14.64
CA GLY A 380 -17.20 -1.58 15.13
C GLY A 380 -17.44 -1.50 16.65
N PRO A 381 -17.08 -0.38 17.29
CA PRO A 381 -17.42 -0.17 18.69
C PRO A 381 -18.93 -0.29 18.89
N PRO A 382 -19.41 -0.95 19.96
CA PRO A 382 -20.83 -1.17 20.17
C PRO A 382 -21.55 0.19 20.24
N GLY A 383 -22.39 0.45 19.24
CA GLY A 383 -23.35 1.55 19.29
C GLY A 383 -24.29 1.34 20.48
N LYS A 384 -24.87 2.42 21.00
CA LYS A 384 -26.07 2.29 21.82
C LYS A 384 -27.07 1.46 21.01
N GLN A 385 -27.42 0.30 21.54
CA GLN A 385 -28.18 -0.76 20.87
C GLN A 385 -29.25 -0.25 19.88
N SER A 386 -29.25 -0.82 18.68
CA SER A 386 -30.51 -1.27 18.09
C SER A 386 -30.28 -2.67 17.55
N MET A 387 -30.72 -3.66 18.33
CA MET A 387 -30.81 -5.05 17.91
C MET A 387 -32.24 -5.31 17.47
N ARG A 388 -32.40 -6.02 16.34
CA ARG A 388 -33.60 -6.62 15.75
C ARG A 388 -34.48 -5.68 14.90
N GLY A 389 -34.79 -6.18 13.70
CA GLY A 389 -35.70 -5.56 12.76
C GLY A 389 -37.17 -5.54 13.20
N LEU A 390 -38.01 -5.19 12.21
CA LEU A 390 -39.43 -4.78 12.21
C LEU A 390 -39.61 -3.26 12.43
N LYS A 391 -40.27 -2.48 11.55
CA LYS A 391 -41.14 -2.72 10.38
C LYS A 391 -40.95 -1.54 9.41
N MET A 392 -40.86 -1.79 8.11
CA MET A 392 -41.39 -0.84 7.13
C MET A 392 -42.78 -1.34 6.74
N ALA A 393 -43.81 -0.56 7.11
CA ALA A 393 -45.09 -0.67 6.45
C ALA A 393 -44.90 -0.09 5.05
N ALA A 394 -45.10 -0.93 4.04
CA ALA A 394 -44.97 -0.60 2.65
C ALA A 394 -45.99 0.47 2.25
N GLU A 395 -45.51 1.59 1.70
CA GLU A 395 -46.20 2.24 0.60
C GLU A 395 -45.31 2.10 -0.65
N PRO A 396 -45.90 1.82 -1.82
CA PRO A 396 -45.14 1.56 -3.03
C PRO A 396 -44.39 2.83 -3.48
N MET A 397 -43.07 2.81 -3.32
CA MET A 397 -42.21 3.92 -3.72
C MET A 397 -42.12 3.95 -5.25
N GLN A 398 -42.91 4.85 -5.87
CA GLN A 398 -42.86 5.11 -7.30
C GLN A 398 -41.47 5.60 -7.71
N ILE A 399 -40.98 5.05 -8.82
CA ILE A 399 -39.82 5.46 -9.64
C ILE A 399 -39.36 6.90 -9.33
N LEU A 400 -38.32 7.03 -8.51
CA LEU A 400 -37.87 8.32 -7.99
C LEU A 400 -36.91 9.00 -8.97
N CYS A 401 -37.34 10.14 -9.52
CA CYS A 401 -36.54 11.05 -10.35
C CYS A 401 -35.31 11.60 -9.61
N SER A 402 -34.27 11.98 -10.36
CA SER A 402 -32.99 12.58 -9.92
C SER A 402 -33.05 13.74 -8.91
N THR A 403 -34.21 14.36 -8.72
CA THR A 403 -34.46 15.40 -7.71
C THR A 403 -34.66 14.84 -6.29
N CYS A 404 -35.20 13.63 -6.15
CA CYS A 404 -35.53 13.05 -4.84
C CYS A 404 -34.33 12.38 -4.15
N ALA A 405 -33.23 12.08 -4.85
CA ALA A 405 -31.98 11.66 -4.23
C ALA A 405 -31.38 12.75 -3.31
N ARG A 406 -31.59 14.04 -3.65
CA ARG A 406 -31.18 15.18 -2.80
C ARG A 406 -32.08 15.33 -1.58
N GLU A 407 -33.36 14.95 -1.67
CA GLU A 407 -34.29 14.89 -0.55
C GLU A 407 -33.99 13.68 0.35
N TRP A 408 -33.63 12.52 -0.22
CA TRP A 408 -33.14 11.34 0.50
C TRP A 408 -31.86 11.59 1.31
N ILE A 409 -30.88 12.32 0.75
CA ILE A 409 -29.66 12.73 1.47
C ILE A 409 -29.98 13.71 2.60
N LYS A 410 -31.04 14.52 2.45
CA LYS A 410 -31.53 15.43 3.49
C LYS A 410 -32.29 14.68 4.61
N GLU A 411 -33.10 13.70 4.25
CA GLU A 411 -33.78 12.81 5.21
C GLU A 411 -32.79 11.91 5.96
N LEU A 412 -31.68 11.52 5.33
CA LEU A 412 -30.52 10.86 5.96
C LEU A 412 -29.89 11.71 7.10
N THR A 413 -30.05 13.03 7.07
CA THR A 413 -29.53 13.95 8.10
C THR A 413 -30.57 14.38 9.14
N GLU A 414 -31.87 14.24 8.87
CA GLU A 414 -32.94 14.82 9.69
C GLU A 414 -34.05 13.82 10.13
N GLY A 415 -34.08 12.59 9.59
CA GLY A 415 -35.12 11.58 9.86
C GLY A 415 -34.59 10.28 10.47
N GLU A 416 -35.41 9.65 11.33
CA GLU A 416 -35.14 8.39 12.04
C GLU A 416 -35.27 7.15 11.13
N ILE A 417 -34.72 7.21 9.90
CA ILE A 417 -34.64 6.08 8.97
C ILE A 417 -33.24 5.46 9.08
N THR A 418 -33.17 4.23 9.59
CA THR A 418 -31.92 3.48 9.69
C THR A 418 -31.54 2.91 8.32
N VAL A 419 -30.86 3.72 7.49
CA VAL A 419 -30.32 3.26 6.19
C VAL A 419 -29.24 2.19 6.43
N THR A 420 -29.50 0.97 5.97
CA THR A 420 -28.58 -0.18 6.14
C THR A 420 -27.58 -0.29 4.99
N ALA A 421 -26.53 -1.10 5.15
CA ALA A 421 -25.59 -1.36 4.05
C ALA A 421 -26.30 -2.03 2.86
N ALA A 422 -27.25 -2.91 3.15
CA ALA A 422 -28.12 -3.53 2.15
C ALA A 422 -28.88 -2.50 1.30
N ASP A 423 -29.47 -1.47 1.91
CA ASP A 423 -30.23 -0.45 1.16
C ASP A 423 -29.33 0.31 0.19
N VAL A 424 -28.16 0.72 0.67
CA VAL A 424 -27.16 1.45 -0.12
C VAL A 424 -26.63 0.58 -1.26
N CYS A 425 -26.41 -0.71 -0.99
CA CYS A 425 -25.95 -1.63 -2.01
C CYS A 425 -27.01 -1.86 -3.10
N LEU A 426 -28.25 -2.15 -2.71
CA LEU A 426 -29.31 -2.46 -3.66
C LEU A 426 -29.65 -1.25 -4.52
N TYR A 427 -29.72 -0.06 -3.91
CA TYR A 427 -29.93 1.17 -4.65
C TYR A 427 -28.73 1.54 -5.54
N GLY A 428 -27.50 1.30 -5.07
CA GLY A 428 -26.30 1.44 -5.91
C GLY A 428 -26.29 0.49 -7.10
N LEU A 429 -26.73 -0.77 -6.91
CA LEU A 429 -26.87 -1.74 -7.99
C LEU A 429 -27.90 -1.28 -9.01
N ASP A 430 -29.06 -0.78 -8.58
CA ASP A 430 -30.09 -0.23 -9.47
C ASP A 430 -29.55 0.92 -10.34
N ILE A 431 -28.73 1.80 -9.76
CA ILE A 431 -28.07 2.89 -10.50
C ILE A 431 -27.09 2.36 -11.56
N ILE A 432 -26.35 1.30 -11.25
CA ILE A 432 -25.29 0.76 -12.13
C ILE A 432 -25.84 -0.19 -13.18
N MET A 433 -26.97 -0.85 -12.93
CA MET A 433 -27.55 -1.86 -13.82
C MET A 433 -27.77 -1.37 -15.26
N PRO A 434 -28.29 -0.15 -15.52
CA PRO A 434 -28.42 0.36 -16.89
C PRO A 434 -27.08 0.58 -17.62
N LEU A 435 -25.97 0.69 -16.88
CA LEU A 435 -24.63 0.85 -17.44
C LEU A 435 -23.97 -0.50 -17.74
N MET A 436 -24.47 -1.60 -17.17
CA MET A 436 -23.98 -2.95 -17.41
C MET A 436 -24.61 -3.54 -18.68
N THR A 437 -24.02 -3.24 -19.84
CA THR A 437 -24.47 -3.78 -21.12
C THR A 437 -24.22 -5.29 -21.23
N ILE A 438 -24.91 -5.95 -22.16
CA ILE A 438 -24.72 -7.38 -22.45
C ILE A 438 -23.27 -7.68 -22.86
N GLU A 439 -22.65 -6.75 -23.58
CA GLU A 439 -21.24 -6.83 -24.00
C GLU A 439 -20.30 -6.82 -22.79
N LEU A 440 -20.52 -5.92 -21.82
CA LEU A 440 -19.74 -5.90 -20.58
C LEU A 440 -19.91 -7.19 -19.74
N LEU A 441 -21.09 -7.81 -19.78
CA LEU A 441 -21.32 -9.10 -19.10
C LEU A 441 -20.63 -10.29 -19.80
N THR A 442 -20.06 -10.11 -20.99
CA THR A 442 -19.21 -11.15 -21.60
C THR A 442 -17.87 -11.30 -20.89
N PHE A 443 -17.42 -10.28 -20.15
CA PHE A 443 -16.20 -10.34 -19.36
C PHE A 443 -16.42 -11.25 -18.12
N PRO A 444 -15.69 -12.38 -17.99
CA PRO A 444 -15.99 -13.39 -16.98
C PRO A 444 -15.92 -12.89 -15.53
N SER A 445 -14.96 -12.01 -15.22
CA SER A 445 -14.80 -11.49 -13.85
C SER A 445 -15.97 -10.61 -13.42
N LEU A 446 -16.46 -9.74 -14.30
CA LEU A 446 -17.59 -8.85 -14.00
C LEU A 446 -18.88 -9.66 -13.86
N CYS A 447 -19.13 -10.58 -14.80
CA CYS A 447 -20.27 -11.48 -14.75
C CYS A 447 -20.29 -12.30 -13.45
N LEU A 448 -19.16 -12.91 -13.09
CA LEU A 448 -19.03 -13.68 -11.85
C LEU A 448 -19.32 -12.82 -10.62
N GLN A 449 -18.79 -11.59 -10.59
CA GLN A 449 -18.97 -10.68 -9.46
C GLN A 449 -20.41 -10.21 -9.32
N TYR A 450 -21.08 -9.89 -10.43
CA TYR A 450 -22.50 -9.57 -10.48
C TYR A 450 -23.37 -10.70 -9.91
N PHE A 451 -23.21 -11.92 -10.42
CA PHE A 451 -24.00 -13.05 -9.95
C PHE A 451 -23.69 -13.41 -8.49
N LYS A 452 -22.43 -13.32 -8.05
CA LYS A 452 -22.08 -13.51 -6.64
C LYS A 452 -22.80 -12.52 -5.73
N MET A 453 -22.76 -11.23 -6.08
CA MET A 453 -23.37 -10.17 -5.27
C MET A 453 -24.89 -10.32 -5.20
N ILE A 454 -25.55 -10.58 -6.33
CA ILE A 454 -27.01 -10.78 -6.34
C ILE A 454 -27.42 -12.03 -5.58
N THR A 455 -26.72 -13.15 -5.79
CA THR A 455 -27.00 -14.39 -5.05
C THR A 455 -26.90 -14.14 -3.54
N PHE A 456 -25.84 -13.46 -3.11
CA PHE A 456 -25.64 -13.08 -1.71
C PHE A 456 -26.75 -12.15 -1.19
N ALA A 457 -27.13 -11.13 -1.96
CA ALA A 457 -28.22 -10.23 -1.58
C ALA A 457 -29.58 -10.94 -1.48
N CYS A 458 -29.87 -11.88 -2.39
CA CYS A 458 -31.07 -12.72 -2.34
C CYS A 458 -31.09 -13.68 -1.14
N GLU A 459 -29.93 -14.24 -0.78
CA GLU A 459 -29.81 -15.14 0.36
C GLU A 459 -29.98 -14.43 1.71
N ILE A 460 -29.45 -13.21 1.85
CA ILE A 460 -29.45 -12.49 3.13
C ILE A 460 -30.62 -11.50 3.26
N TYR A 461 -31.06 -10.87 2.17
CA TYR A 461 -32.10 -9.84 2.17
C TYR A 461 -33.22 -10.09 1.15
N PRO A 462 -33.87 -11.28 1.15
CA PRO A 462 -34.91 -11.61 0.17
C PRO A 462 -36.06 -10.59 0.16
N ASP A 463 -36.45 -10.10 1.34
CA ASP A 463 -37.52 -9.13 1.49
C ASP A 463 -37.20 -7.80 0.80
N LYS A 464 -35.94 -7.33 0.87
CA LYS A 464 -35.52 -6.07 0.24
C LYS A 464 -35.36 -6.23 -1.26
N VAL A 465 -34.87 -7.38 -1.70
CA VAL A 465 -34.76 -7.70 -3.13
C VAL A 465 -36.14 -7.75 -3.79
N SER A 466 -37.17 -8.25 -3.08
CA SER A 466 -38.54 -8.27 -3.60
C SER A 466 -39.19 -6.88 -3.75
N GLN A 467 -38.58 -5.84 -3.19
CA GLN A 467 -39.06 -4.46 -3.21
C GLN A 467 -38.34 -3.57 -4.23
N LEU A 468 -37.27 -4.08 -4.86
CA LEU A 468 -36.67 -3.51 -6.06
C LEU A 468 -37.56 -3.81 -7.28
#